data_AF-A0A2V7UTH0-F1
#
_entry.id   AF-A0A2V7UTH0-F1
#
_cell.length_a   1.000
_cell.length_b   1.000
_cell.length_c   1.000
_cell.angle_alpha   90.00
_cell.angle_beta   90.00
_cell.angle_gamma   90.00
#
_symmetry.space_group_name_H-M   'P 1'
#
loop_
_entity.id
_entity.type
_entity.pdbx_description
1 polymer ?
#
loop_
_entity_poly.entity_id
_entity_poly.type
_entity_poly.pdbx_seq_one_letter_code
_entity_poly.pdbx_strand_id
1 'polypeptide(L)'
;MRAGNFILLSIGALDRQTGITEILAFCRSRENQDLVATGAWKQGQAEPIDHYYPVRIPIPASSPTVVWLLEKIVLQDGQGNRRTYTAGQDYDEFLFQVDGIDGVDCTPPRLLGIRVEPS
;
A
#
# COMPACT_ATOMS: atom_id res chain seq x y z
N MET A 1 1.65 -1.93 -14.91
CA MET A 1 0.34 -2.40 -14.38
C MET A 1 -0.67 -1.28 -14.49
N ARG A 2 -1.94 -1.53 -14.79
CA ARG A 2 -2.84 -0.44 -15.18
C ARG A 2 -3.55 0.24 -14.00
N ALA A 3 -3.69 1.55 -14.04
CA ALA A 3 -4.57 2.30 -13.14
C ALA A 3 -6.02 1.76 -13.20
N GLY A 4 -6.73 1.78 -12.07
CA GLY A 4 -8.09 1.26 -11.94
C GLY A 4 -8.18 -0.26 -11.77
N ASN A 5 -7.06 -0.98 -11.89
CA ASN A 5 -6.95 -2.39 -11.54
C ASN A 5 -6.40 -2.56 -10.11
N PHE A 6 -6.02 -3.78 -9.76
CA PHE A 6 -5.38 -4.11 -8.49
C PHE A 6 -4.06 -4.84 -8.72
N ILE A 7 -3.16 -4.73 -7.74
CA ILE A 7 -2.02 -5.62 -7.58
C ILE A 7 -2.43 -6.76 -6.67
N LEU A 8 -1.99 -7.98 -7.00
CA LEU A 8 -2.03 -9.09 -6.06
C LEU A 8 -0.63 -9.30 -5.49
N LEU A 9 -0.44 -8.97 -4.22
CA LEU A 9 0.78 -9.30 -3.48
C LEU A 9 0.61 -10.65 -2.80
N SER A 10 1.68 -11.44 -2.81
CA SER A 10 1.77 -12.70 -2.08
C SER A 10 2.70 -12.47 -0.89
N ILE A 11 2.13 -12.26 0.31
CA ILE A 11 2.90 -11.86 1.50
C ILE A 11 3.10 -13.07 2.40
N GLY A 12 4.35 -13.50 2.57
CA GLY A 12 4.72 -14.56 3.50
C GLY A 12 4.66 -14.06 4.94
N ALA A 13 3.85 -14.69 5.79
CA ALA A 13 3.72 -14.34 7.20
C ALA A 13 3.51 -15.59 8.06
N LEU A 14 4.03 -15.58 9.29
CA LEU A 14 3.89 -16.71 10.21
C LEU A 14 3.60 -16.22 11.62
N ASP A 15 2.53 -16.75 12.20
CA ASP A 15 2.33 -16.80 13.65
C ASP A 15 2.09 -18.26 14.06
N ARG A 16 2.83 -18.73 15.07
CA ARG A 16 2.82 -20.15 15.48
C ARG A 16 1.83 -20.47 16.60
N GLN A 17 1.15 -19.46 17.16
CA GLN A 17 0.27 -19.65 18.32
C GLN A 17 -1.19 -19.41 17.99
N THR A 18 -1.51 -18.24 17.44
CA THR A 18 -2.89 -17.75 17.28
C THR A 18 -3.29 -17.50 15.83
N GLY A 19 -2.33 -17.59 14.91
CA GLY A 19 -2.49 -17.35 13.50
C GLY A 19 -2.51 -15.86 13.14
N ILE A 20 -2.33 -15.59 11.85
CA ILE A 20 -2.47 -14.24 11.31
C ILE A 20 -3.95 -13.94 11.09
N THR A 21 -4.43 -12.80 11.61
CA THR A 21 -5.82 -12.35 11.45
C THR A 21 -5.98 -11.24 10.43
N GLU A 22 -4.95 -10.41 10.25
CA GLU A 22 -4.98 -9.32 9.28
C GLU A 22 -3.57 -9.02 8.76
N ILE A 23 -3.51 -8.70 7.47
CA ILE A 23 -2.33 -8.13 6.80
C ILE A 23 -2.78 -6.89 6.07
N LEU A 24 -2.16 -5.75 6.36
CA LEU A 24 -2.36 -4.50 5.64
C LEU A 24 -1.11 -4.18 4.84
N ALA A 25 -1.27 -3.90 3.55
CA ALA A 25 -0.18 -3.45 2.68
C ALA A 25 -0.47 -2.04 2.18
N PHE A 26 0.46 -1.12 2.41
CA PHE A 26 0.33 0.28 2.05
C PHE A 26 1.29 0.60 0.91
N CYS A 27 0.74 1.12 -0.18
CA CYS A 27 1.50 1.58 -1.33
C CYS A 27 1.31 3.07 -1.52
N ARG A 28 2.32 3.72 -2.11
CA ARG A 28 2.26 5.13 -2.50
C ARG A 28 3.04 5.38 -3.78
N SER A 29 2.67 6.40 -4.54
CA SER A 29 3.50 6.89 -5.64
C SER A 29 4.77 7.57 -5.11
N ARG A 30 5.89 7.42 -5.82
CA ARG A 30 7.15 8.11 -5.51
C ARG A 30 7.08 9.59 -5.91
N GLU A 31 6.39 9.87 -7.00
CA GLU A 31 6.23 11.19 -7.62
C GLU A 31 5.14 12.00 -6.89
N ASN A 32 4.03 11.36 -6.54
CA ASN A 32 2.98 11.93 -5.71
C ASN A 32 2.82 11.15 -4.40
N GLN A 33 3.40 11.70 -3.34
CA GLN A 33 3.40 11.07 -2.03
C GLN A 33 2.01 10.98 -1.36
N ASP A 34 1.04 11.79 -1.81
CA ASP A 34 -0.35 11.75 -1.33
C ASP A 34 -1.22 10.77 -2.14
N LEU A 35 -0.72 10.28 -3.28
CA LEU A 35 -1.38 9.24 -4.05
C LEU A 35 -1.05 7.88 -3.42
N VAL A 36 -1.99 7.39 -2.63
CA VAL A 36 -1.84 6.17 -1.82
C VAL A 36 -2.86 5.10 -2.21
N ALA A 37 -2.53 3.85 -1.90
CA ALA A 37 -3.40 2.70 -2.04
C ALA A 37 -3.14 1.70 -0.90
N THR A 38 -4.20 1.13 -0.35
CA THR A 38 -4.09 0.15 0.73
C THR A 38 -4.82 -1.12 0.34
N GLY A 39 -4.16 -2.25 0.46
CA GLY A 39 -4.78 -3.58 0.40
C GLY A 39 -4.83 -4.22 1.76
N ALA A 40 -5.77 -5.14 1.92
CA ALA A 40 -5.89 -5.95 3.12
C ALA A 40 -6.13 -7.41 2.76
N TRP A 41 -5.50 -8.31 3.52
CA TRP A 41 -6.00 -9.65 3.73
C TRP A 41 -6.54 -9.75 5.16
N LYS A 42 -7.68 -10.42 5.35
CA LYS A 42 -8.30 -10.67 6.65
C LYS A 42 -8.69 -12.14 6.78
N GLN A 43 -8.68 -12.65 8.00
CA GLN A 43 -9.15 -14.00 8.30
C GLN A 43 -10.56 -14.23 7.74
N GLY A 44 -10.76 -15.38 7.10
CA GLY A 44 -12.00 -15.71 6.38
C GLY A 44 -12.02 -15.26 4.91
N GLN A 45 -10.96 -14.59 4.42
CA GLN A 45 -10.72 -14.40 2.99
C GLN A 45 -9.97 -15.60 2.39
N ALA A 46 -9.49 -15.47 1.15
CA ALA A 46 -8.79 -16.54 0.44
C ALA A 46 -7.67 -17.16 1.30
N GLU A 47 -7.70 -18.48 1.45
CA GLU A 47 -6.75 -19.21 2.28
C GLU A 47 -5.31 -19.03 1.79
N PRO A 48 -4.34 -18.86 2.70
CA PRO A 48 -2.94 -18.78 2.32
C PRO A 48 -2.44 -20.15 1.82
N ILE A 49 -1.49 -20.11 0.87
CA ILE A 49 -0.78 -21.29 0.38
C ILE A 49 0.64 -21.21 0.92
N ASP A 50 1.11 -22.23 1.64
CA ASP A 50 2.46 -22.28 2.21
C ASP A 50 2.84 -21.02 3.03
N HIS A 51 1.90 -20.50 3.82
CA HIS A 51 2.05 -19.26 4.62
C HIS A 51 2.12 -17.96 3.81
N TYR A 52 1.79 -17.99 2.52
CA TYR A 52 1.68 -16.80 1.68
C TYR A 52 0.24 -16.37 1.52
N TYR A 53 -0.03 -15.13 1.94
CA TYR A 53 -1.35 -14.53 1.99
C TYR A 53 -1.57 -13.60 0.78
N PRO A 54 -2.66 -13.79 0.02
CA PRO A 54 -2.98 -12.94 -1.12
C PRO A 54 -3.57 -11.60 -0.67
N VAL A 55 -2.84 -10.50 -0.85
CA VAL A 55 -3.30 -9.14 -0.56
C VAL A 55 -3.60 -8.39 -1.86
N ARG A 56 -4.85 -7.97 -2.04
CA ARG A 56 -5.29 -7.19 -3.20
C ARG A 56 -5.21 -5.70 -2.90
N ILE A 57 -4.40 -4.98 -3.66
CA ILE A 57 -4.21 -3.53 -3.52
C ILE A 57 -4.89 -2.83 -4.70
N PRO A 58 -6.02 -2.14 -4.51
CA PRO A 58 -6.69 -1.41 -5.58
C PRO A 58 -5.93 -0.12 -5.92
N ILE A 59 -5.56 0.04 -7.18
CA ILE A 59 -4.86 1.24 -7.68
C ILE A 59 -5.91 2.22 -8.20
N PRO A 60 -5.92 3.48 -7.73
CA PRO A 60 -6.88 4.48 -8.17
C PRO A 60 -6.91 4.61 -9.70
N ALA A 61 -8.11 4.64 -10.28
CA ALA A 61 -8.30 4.84 -11.72
C ALA A 61 -7.77 6.19 -12.22
N SER A 62 -7.71 7.19 -11.33
CA SER A 62 -7.14 8.51 -11.57
C SER A 62 -5.62 8.56 -11.49
N SER A 63 -4.93 7.44 -11.19
CA SER A 63 -3.47 7.45 -11.14
C SER A 63 -2.89 7.86 -12.50
N PRO A 64 -1.96 8.83 -12.54
CA PRO A 64 -1.14 9.06 -13.73
C PRO A 64 -0.18 7.89 -13.96
N THR A 65 0.54 7.91 -15.08
CA THR A 65 1.65 6.98 -15.33
C THR A 65 2.84 7.35 -14.43
N VAL A 66 3.04 6.61 -13.34
CA VAL A 66 4.03 6.90 -12.27
C VAL A 66 4.55 5.63 -11.60
N VAL A 67 5.67 5.72 -10.89
CA VAL A 67 6.24 4.62 -10.10
C VAL A 67 5.63 4.60 -8.70
N TRP A 68 5.23 3.41 -8.27
CA TRP A 68 4.70 3.17 -6.93
C TRP A 68 5.66 2.29 -6.13
N LEU A 69 5.62 2.47 -4.81
CA LEU A 69 6.39 1.74 -3.82
C LEU A 69 5.44 1.04 -2.85
N LEU A 70 5.68 -0.22 -2.55
CA LEU A 70 5.15 -0.86 -1.34
C LEU A 70 5.91 -0.28 -0.14
N GLU A 71 5.27 0.61 0.62
CA GLU A 71 5.91 1.38 1.69
C GLU A 71 6.03 0.58 2.98
N LYS A 72 4.93 -0.05 3.39
CA LYS A 72 4.89 -0.79 4.65
C LYS A 72 3.85 -1.90 4.65
N ILE A 73 4.11 -2.91 5.47
CA ILE A 73 3.22 -4.02 5.77
C ILE A 73 2.95 -4.04 7.27
N VAL A 74 1.69 -4.18 7.66
CA VAL A 74 1.29 -4.40 9.06
C VAL A 74 0.70 -5.80 9.18
N LEU A 75 1.24 -6.60 10.09
CA LEU A 75 0.70 -7.91 10.46
C LEU A 75 -0.02 -7.79 11.80
N GLN A 76 -1.15 -8.49 11.94
CA GLN A 76 -1.87 -8.66 13.19
C GLN A 76 -2.15 -10.15 13.47
N ASP A 77 -1.97 -10.57 14.72
CA ASP A 77 -2.28 -11.94 15.16
C ASP A 77 -3.67 -12.07 15.81
N GLY A 78 -4.00 -13.26 16.31
CA GLY A 78 -5.28 -13.55 16.97
C GLY A 78 -5.49 -12.91 18.35
N GLN A 79 -4.44 -12.36 18.96
CA GLN A 79 -4.52 -11.62 20.24
C GLN A 79 -4.51 -10.11 20.02
N GLY A 80 -4.43 -9.66 18.76
CA GLY A 80 -4.35 -8.24 18.43
C GLY A 80 -2.95 -7.66 18.52
N ASN A 81 -1.91 -8.48 18.70
CA ASN A 81 -0.53 -7.99 18.60
C ASN A 81 -0.26 -7.57 17.16
N ARG A 82 0.46 -6.45 17.00
CA ARG A 82 0.78 -5.89 15.69
C ARG A 82 2.27 -5.68 15.52
N ARG A 83 2.75 -5.91 14.30
CA ARG A 83 4.09 -5.51 13.89
C ARG A 83 4.04 -4.84 12.53
N THR A 84 4.76 -3.73 12.41
CA THR A 84 4.93 -2.99 11.15
C THR A 84 6.31 -3.29 10.59
N TYR A 85 6.37 -3.49 9.28
CA TYR A 85 7.60 -3.66 8.50
C TYR A 85 7.64 -2.57 7.43
N THR A 86 8.77 -1.90 7.28
CA THR A 86 8.95 -0.77 6.37
C THR A 86 9.97 -1.09 5.29
N ALA A 87 9.68 -0.70 4.05
CA ALA A 87 10.60 -0.85 2.92
C ALA A 87 11.92 -0.08 3.15
N GLY A 88 13.03 -0.66 2.70
CA GLY A 88 14.37 -0.13 2.91
C GLY A 88 14.92 -0.34 4.34
N GLN A 89 14.09 -0.76 5.29
CA GLN A 89 14.50 -1.06 6.66
C GLN A 89 14.37 -2.56 6.97
N ASP A 90 13.17 -3.12 6.78
CA ASP A 90 12.86 -4.50 7.14
C ASP A 90 12.82 -5.44 5.93
N TYR A 91 12.66 -4.90 4.73
CA TYR A 91 12.71 -5.60 3.44
C TYR A 91 13.14 -4.63 2.33
N ASP A 92 13.60 -5.17 1.20
CA ASP A 92 14.05 -4.36 0.07
C ASP A 92 12.90 -3.54 -0.53
N GLU A 93 13.20 -2.36 -1.07
CA GLU A 93 12.20 -1.54 -1.76
C GLU A 93 11.59 -2.31 -2.94
N PHE A 94 10.25 -2.40 -2.94
CA PHE A 94 9.52 -3.02 -4.02
C PHE A 94 8.82 -1.95 -4.86
N LEU A 95 9.39 -1.68 -6.03
CA LEU A 95 8.93 -0.66 -6.97
C LEU A 95 8.18 -1.29 -8.14
N PHE A 96 7.12 -0.64 -8.59
CA PHE A 96 6.37 -1.06 -9.77
C PHE A 96 5.79 0.13 -10.55
N GLN A 97 5.79 0.00 -11.87
CA GLN A 97 5.27 1.03 -12.79
C GLN A 97 3.73 0.92 -12.90
N VAL A 98 3.02 2.00 -12.60
CA VAL A 98 1.61 2.16 -12.99
C VAL A 98 1.53 2.82 -14.36
N ASP A 99 0.79 2.20 -15.26
CA ASP A 99 0.37 2.73 -16.55
C ASP A 99 -1.01 3.36 -16.35
N GLY A 100 -1.05 4.68 -16.31
CA GLY A 100 -2.21 5.47 -15.94
C GLY A 100 -2.64 6.41 -17.06
N ILE A 101 -2.98 7.64 -16.68
CA ILE A 101 -3.27 8.70 -17.66
C ILE A 101 -1.94 9.37 -18.04
N ASP A 102 -1.57 9.27 -19.32
CA ASP A 102 -0.32 9.83 -19.84
C ASP A 102 -0.38 11.36 -19.96
N GLY A 103 0.75 12.02 -19.71
CA GLY A 103 0.89 13.47 -19.84
C GLY A 103 0.18 14.29 -18.75
N VAL A 104 -0.36 13.64 -17.72
CA VAL A 104 -1.00 14.31 -16.57
C VAL A 104 0.04 14.66 -15.51
N ASP A 105 -0.08 15.87 -14.96
CA ASP A 105 0.71 16.32 -13.83
C ASP A 105 0.52 15.39 -12.62
N CYS A 106 1.63 14.95 -12.06
CA CYS A 106 1.67 14.10 -10.87
C CYS A 106 2.30 14.83 -9.67
N THR A 107 2.59 16.12 -9.78
CA THR A 107 3.15 16.90 -8.67
C THR A 107 2.03 17.42 -7.76
N PRO A 108 2.05 17.13 -6.46
CA PRO A 108 1.06 17.69 -5.54
C PRO A 108 1.24 19.21 -5.41
N PRO A 109 0.16 19.98 -5.18
CA PRO A 109 0.26 21.41 -4.95
C PRO A 109 1.03 21.71 -3.65
N ARG A 110 1.74 22.83 -3.62
CA ARG A 110 2.45 23.30 -2.43
C ARG A 110 1.69 24.42 -1.74
N LEU A 111 1.43 24.26 -0.44
CA LEU A 111 0.93 25.37 0.39
C LEU A 111 2.01 26.45 0.54
N LEU A 112 1.71 27.67 0.10
CA LEU A 112 2.63 28.81 0.18
C LEU A 112 2.50 29.60 1.48
N GLY A 113 1.33 29.60 2.10
CA GLY A 113 1.08 30.32 3.36
C GLY A 113 -0.41 30.50 3.64
N ILE A 114 -0.73 30.98 4.84
CA ILE A 114 -2.09 31.28 5.30
C ILE A 114 -2.13 32.75 5.69
N ARG A 115 -3.11 33.51 5.21
CA ARG A 115 -3.36 34.91 5.61
C ARG A 115 -4.64 34.97 6.41
N VAL A 116 -4.62 35.73 7.50
CA VAL A 116 -5.80 36.02 8.34
C VAL A 116 -6.11 37.50 8.21
N GLU A 117 -7.28 37.81 7.69
CA GLU A 117 -7.78 39.18 7.59
C GLU A 117 -8.79 39.42 8.72
N PRO A 118 -8.61 40.45 9.56
CA PRO A 118 -9.60 40.82 10.55
C PRO A 118 -10.86 41.35 9.84
N SER A 119 -12.03 40.93 10.32
CA SER A 119 -13.34 41.44 9.90
C SER A 119 -13.59 42.87 10.35
#